data_AF-A0A7S3V263-F1
#
_entry.id   AF-A0A7S3V263-F1
#
_cell.length_a   1.000
_cell.length_b   1.000
_cell.length_c   1.000
_cell.angle_alpha   90.00
_cell.angle_beta   90.00
_cell.angle_gamma   90.00
#
_symmetry.space_group_name_H-M   'P 1'
#
loop_
_entity.id
_entity.type
_entity.pdbx_description
1 polymer ?
#
loop_
_entity_poly.entity_id
_entity_poly.type
_entity_poly.pdbx_seq_one_letter_code
_entity_poly.pdbx_strand_id
1 'polypeptide(L)'
;MYIYLHEMGDSKIQISATTFGVGLGFVAAISITLGGAVAYAVTHYTGTRTCACDDYESSVRAKLQKRKKNMSRYTLPAEYSSGSVHDYKTDCRHIEAIGKEKLELYKMINGKPYNADDPLLQEMLTDAHELCYEYNRLWNRNSRKVILEGLLGKFSQSNPPYVEAPVYVDYGLNIEVGKNFYANFGCVLLDCAKIHIGDNVMLAPNVQLYTAGHPTDYVERRSVEFAQPITIGNDVWIGGGSIVLPGVSIGDRTIVAAGSVVTKNIPSDVIIAGIPAKIVRFIGERQIDNPVE
;
A
#
# COMPACT_ATOMS: atom_id res chain seq x y z
N MET A 1 11.08 3.68 -29.92
CA MET A 1 11.01 2.42 -30.68
C MET A 1 12.31 1.68 -30.42
N TYR A 2 12.27 0.62 -29.62
CA TYR A 2 13.44 -0.24 -29.41
C TYR A 2 13.31 -1.42 -30.38
N ILE A 3 14.32 -1.62 -31.23
CA ILE A 3 14.39 -2.77 -32.13
C ILE A 3 15.43 -3.71 -31.53
N TYR A 4 15.02 -4.92 -31.12
CA TYR A 4 15.94 -5.98 -30.73
C TYR A 4 16.43 -6.69 -31.99
N LEU A 5 17.75 -6.89 -32.12
CA LEU A 5 18.35 -7.68 -33.19
C LEU A 5 18.82 -9.02 -32.62
N HIS A 6 18.51 -10.10 -33.34
CA HIS A 6 19.08 -11.42 -33.11
C HIS A 6 20.22 -11.61 -34.11
N GLU A 7 21.44 -11.91 -33.63
CA GLU A 7 22.58 -12.26 -34.48
C GLU A 7 22.31 -13.56 -35.26
N MET A 8 22.36 -13.51 -36.58
CA MET A 8 22.46 -14.69 -37.45
C MET A 8 23.71 -14.57 -38.34
N GLY A 9 24.83 -15.14 -37.88
CA GLY A 9 26.01 -15.48 -38.69
C GLY A 9 26.90 -14.33 -39.20
N ASP A 10 28.01 -14.70 -39.86
CA ASP A 10 29.19 -13.89 -40.24
C ASP A 10 28.94 -12.73 -41.24
N SER A 11 27.70 -12.32 -41.48
CA SER A 11 27.38 -11.20 -42.37
C SER A 11 27.21 -9.91 -41.56
N LYS A 12 28.11 -8.94 -41.74
CA LYS A 12 28.00 -7.61 -41.10
C LYS A 12 26.79 -6.86 -41.66
N ILE A 13 25.70 -6.80 -40.89
CA ILE A 13 24.54 -5.95 -41.17
C ILE A 13 24.83 -4.56 -40.62
N GLN A 14 24.82 -3.54 -41.48
CA GLN A 14 24.93 -2.15 -41.06
C GLN A 14 23.54 -1.50 -41.13
N ILE A 15 23.05 -1.02 -39.98
CA ILE A 15 21.78 -0.29 -39.87
C ILE A 15 22.08 1.15 -39.49
N SER A 16 21.58 2.09 -40.27
CA SER A 16 21.57 3.51 -39.92
C SER A 16 20.13 3.98 -39.76
N ALA A 17 19.88 4.69 -38.66
CA ALA A 17 18.62 5.37 -38.41
C ALA A 17 18.90 6.86 -38.41
N THR A 18 18.15 7.62 -39.21
CA THR A 18 18.24 9.08 -39.20
C THR A 18 16.84 9.65 -39.06
N THR A 19 16.68 10.53 -38.07
CA THR A 19 15.44 11.25 -37.81
C THR A 19 15.61 12.69 -38.24
N PHE A 20 14.73 13.17 -39.11
CA PHE A 20 14.67 14.57 -39.48
C PHE A 20 13.33 15.16 -39.00
N GLY A 21 13.39 16.35 -38.39
CA GLY A 21 12.19 17.11 -38.06
C GLY A 21 11.67 17.81 -39.31
N VAL A 22 10.38 17.62 -39.64
CA VAL A 22 9.70 18.32 -40.72
C VAL A 22 8.37 18.86 -40.19
N GLY A 23 8.36 20.13 -39.80
CA GLY A 23 7.17 20.79 -39.26
C GLY A 23 6.66 20.13 -37.96
N LEU A 24 5.35 19.85 -37.90
CA LEU A 24 4.67 19.20 -36.77
C LEU A 24 4.85 17.67 -36.72
N GLY A 25 5.74 17.09 -37.54
CA GLY A 25 5.97 15.65 -37.63
C GLY A 25 7.45 15.26 -37.70
N PHE A 26 7.71 13.97 -37.49
CA PHE A 26 9.03 13.36 -37.64
C PHE A 26 8.99 12.31 -38.76
N VAL A 27 10.04 12.27 -39.55
CA VAL A 27 10.29 11.18 -40.49
C VAL A 27 11.46 10.36 -39.95
N ALA A 28 11.23 9.07 -39.72
CA ALA A 28 12.29 8.12 -39.41
C ALA A 28 12.58 7.31 -40.69
N ALA A 29 13.80 7.42 -41.19
CA ALA A 29 14.31 6.56 -42.24
C ALA A 29 15.23 5.52 -41.61
N ILE A 30 14.95 4.24 -41.88
CA ILE A 30 15.84 3.13 -41.55
C ILE A 30 16.35 2.58 -42.88
N SER A 31 17.66 2.50 -43.01
CA SER A 31 18.30 1.78 -44.12
C SER A 31 19.02 0.55 -43.58
N ILE A 32 18.88 -0.56 -44.30
CA ILE A 32 19.58 -1.82 -44.03
C ILE A 32 20.40 -2.13 -45.28
N THR A 33 21.70 -2.28 -45.11
CA THR A 33 22.62 -2.66 -46.19
C THR A 33 23.06 -4.11 -45.99
N LEU A 34 22.82 -4.95 -47.00
CA LEU A 34 23.27 -6.35 -47.04
C LEU A 34 23.97 -6.60 -48.38
N GLY A 35 25.27 -6.92 -48.34
CA GLY A 35 26.02 -7.35 -49.53
C GLY A 35 26.04 -6.36 -50.70
N GLY A 36 25.88 -5.05 -50.45
CA GLY A 36 25.87 -4.00 -51.48
C GLY A 36 24.47 -3.60 -51.98
N ALA A 37 23.39 -4.26 -51.55
CA ALA A 37 22.02 -3.81 -51.78
C ALA A 37 21.51 -3.00 -50.58
N VAL A 38 20.84 -1.87 -50.85
CA VAL A 38 20.25 -1.00 -49.81
C VAL A 38 18.73 -1.04 -49.93
N ALA A 39 18.04 -1.41 -48.85
CA ALA A 39 16.59 -1.29 -48.73
C ALA A 39 16.24 -0.09 -47.82
N TYR A 40 15.28 0.73 -48.26
CA TYR A 40 14.80 1.90 -47.51
C TYR A 40 13.37 1.65 -47.01
N ALA A 41 13.15 1.87 -45.71
CA ALA A 41 11.81 1.99 -45.15
C ALA A 41 11.63 3.42 -44.61
N VAL A 42 10.67 4.16 -45.17
CA VAL A 42 10.31 5.52 -44.73
C VAL A 42 8.91 5.46 -44.15
N THR A 43 8.79 5.71 -42.84
CA THR A 43 7.48 5.79 -42.18
C THR A 43 7.16 7.24 -41.88
N HIS A 44 6.01 7.71 -42.36
CA HIS A 44 5.48 9.04 -42.05
C HIS A 44 4.59 8.94 -40.81
N TYR A 45 4.92 9.71 -39.76
CA TYR A 45 4.11 9.79 -38.55
C TYR A 45 3.43 11.17 -38.49
N THR A 46 2.13 11.21 -38.80
CA THR A 46 1.28 12.40 -38.61
C THR A 46 0.39 12.16 -37.39
N GLY A 47 0.91 12.46 -36.21
CA GLY A 47 0.15 12.38 -34.96
C GLY A 47 0.92 13.06 -33.83
N THR A 48 0.24 13.90 -33.06
CA THR A 48 0.72 14.36 -31.75
C THR A 48 0.94 13.12 -30.90
N ARG A 49 2.18 12.85 -30.48
CA ARG A 49 2.43 11.80 -29.48
C ARG A 49 1.70 12.20 -28.20
N THR A 50 0.55 11.62 -27.90
CA THR A 50 0.29 11.26 -26.51
C THR A 50 1.20 10.09 -26.23
N CYS A 51 2.20 10.31 -25.39
CA CYS A 51 3.14 9.26 -25.04
C CYS A 51 2.39 8.26 -24.14
N ALA A 52 2.73 6.98 -24.14
CA ALA A 52 2.06 5.98 -23.29
C ALA A 52 2.05 6.35 -21.78
N CYS A 53 2.91 7.29 -21.36
CA CYS A 53 2.87 7.89 -20.03
C CYS A 53 1.66 8.81 -19.79
N ASP A 54 1.18 9.53 -20.81
CA ASP A 54 0.02 10.44 -20.70
C ASP A 54 -1.27 9.65 -20.50
N ASP A 55 -1.38 8.50 -21.17
CA ASP A 55 -2.50 7.56 -21.02
C ASP A 55 -2.48 6.90 -19.62
N TYR A 56 -1.30 6.56 -19.10
CA TYR A 56 -1.15 5.98 -17.77
C TYR A 56 -1.53 6.97 -16.66
N GLU A 57 -1.03 8.21 -16.72
CA GLU A 57 -1.40 9.24 -15.75
C GLU A 57 -2.90 9.55 -15.78
N SER A 58 -3.50 9.59 -16.98
CA SER A 58 -4.94 9.76 -17.15
C SER A 58 -5.73 8.62 -16.51
N SER A 59 -5.26 7.37 -16.66
CA SER A 59 -5.86 6.20 -16.02
C SER A 59 -5.79 6.25 -14.50
N VAL A 60 -4.64 6.62 -13.93
CA VAL A 60 -4.48 6.79 -12.47
C VAL A 60 -5.41 7.90 -11.95
N ARG A 61 -5.49 9.04 -12.65
CA ARG A 61 -6.38 10.15 -12.27
C ARG A 61 -7.85 9.74 -12.31
N ALA A 62 -8.26 8.95 -13.30
CA ALA A 62 -9.63 8.43 -13.38
C ALA A 62 -9.97 7.53 -12.18
N LYS A 63 -9.06 6.64 -11.78
CA LYS A 63 -9.23 5.79 -10.58
C LYS A 63 -9.33 6.62 -9.30
N LEU A 64 -8.46 7.62 -9.14
CA LEU A 64 -8.51 8.55 -8.00
C LEU A 64 -9.84 9.32 -7.96
N GLN A 65 -10.33 9.77 -9.12
CA GLN A 65 -11.61 10.47 -9.21
C GLN A 65 -12.80 9.56 -8.88
N LYS A 66 -12.78 8.31 -9.37
CA LYS A 66 -13.77 7.27 -9.03
C LYS A 66 -13.83 7.06 -7.52
N ARG A 67 -12.68 6.79 -6.89
CA ARG A 67 -12.59 6.58 -5.45
C ARG A 67 -13.03 7.80 -4.64
N LYS A 68 -12.63 9.01 -5.08
CA LYS A 68 -13.06 10.27 -4.46
C LYS A 68 -14.58 10.47 -4.52
N LYS A 69 -15.22 10.10 -5.64
CA LYS A 69 -16.69 10.14 -5.78
C LYS A 69 -17.37 9.16 -4.81
N ASN A 70 -16.74 8.02 -4.55
CA ASN A 70 -17.28 7.00 -3.65
C ASN A 70 -17.04 7.30 -2.16
N MET A 71 -16.21 8.27 -1.79
CA MET A 71 -15.84 8.52 -0.39
C MET A 71 -17.03 8.75 0.55
N SER A 72 -18.10 9.43 0.12
CA SER A 72 -19.28 9.64 0.99
C SER A 72 -19.98 8.33 1.39
N ARG A 73 -19.82 7.27 0.59
CA ARG A 73 -20.32 5.92 0.88
C ARG A 73 -19.37 5.16 1.81
N TYR A 74 -18.06 5.41 1.68
CA TYR A 74 -17.00 4.75 2.45
C TYR A 74 -16.79 5.32 3.85
N THR A 75 -17.48 6.41 4.17
CA THR A 75 -17.37 7.09 5.47
C THR A 75 -18.65 6.91 6.28
N LEU A 76 -18.50 6.60 7.56
CA LEU A 76 -19.56 6.64 8.56
C LEU A 76 -19.66 8.05 9.18
N PRO A 77 -20.82 8.45 9.69
CA PRO A 77 -20.91 9.67 10.51
C PRO A 77 -19.95 9.61 11.70
N ALA A 78 -19.47 10.77 12.16
CA ALA A 78 -18.37 10.85 13.13
C ALA A 78 -18.69 10.13 14.45
N GLU A 79 -19.93 10.19 14.90
CA GLU A 79 -20.44 9.52 16.10
C GLU A 79 -20.43 7.97 16.01
N TYR A 80 -20.39 7.42 14.79
CA TYR A 80 -20.33 5.98 14.50
C TYR A 80 -18.94 5.51 14.05
N SER A 81 -17.99 6.44 13.93
CA SER A 81 -16.59 6.14 13.62
C SER A 81 -15.86 5.64 14.88
N SER A 82 -14.93 4.69 14.69
CA SER A 82 -14.18 3.92 15.70
C SER A 82 -14.23 4.41 17.16
N GLY A 83 -14.71 3.54 18.07
CA GLY A 83 -14.59 3.73 19.52
C GLY A 83 -15.92 3.83 20.28
N SER A 84 -17.05 3.85 19.58
CA SER A 84 -18.39 3.82 20.17
C SER A 84 -19.01 2.42 20.11
N VAL A 85 -19.17 1.78 21.27
CA VAL A 85 -19.79 0.44 21.36
C VAL A 85 -21.31 0.61 21.35
N HIS A 86 -21.93 0.54 20.17
CA HIS A 86 -23.40 0.47 20.06
C HIS A 86 -23.86 -0.97 19.77
N ASP A 87 -24.93 -1.42 20.43
CA ASP A 87 -25.59 -2.69 20.14
C ASP A 87 -26.61 -2.52 19.01
N TYR A 88 -26.14 -2.68 17.77
CA TYR A 88 -26.95 -2.48 16.58
C TYR A 88 -27.89 -3.65 16.28
N LYS A 89 -27.71 -4.83 16.91
CA LYS A 89 -28.63 -5.97 16.68
C LYS A 89 -30.05 -5.67 17.16
N THR A 90 -30.21 -4.64 18.01
CA THR A 90 -31.48 -4.31 18.66
C THR A 90 -31.96 -2.87 18.45
N ASP A 91 -31.16 -1.93 17.92
CA ASP A 91 -31.59 -0.53 17.74
C ASP A 91 -31.69 -0.12 16.25
N CYS A 92 -32.92 -0.18 15.72
CA CYS A 92 -33.24 0.25 14.36
C CYS A 92 -32.81 1.71 14.07
N ARG A 93 -32.73 2.58 15.07
CA ARG A 93 -32.35 3.99 14.88
C ARG A 93 -30.91 4.15 14.43
N HIS A 94 -30.01 3.26 14.87
CA HIS A 94 -28.62 3.28 14.42
C HIS A 94 -28.50 2.85 12.96
N ILE A 95 -29.25 1.81 12.55
CA ILE A 95 -29.27 1.32 11.17
C ILE A 95 -29.84 2.38 10.22
N GLU A 96 -30.91 3.06 10.62
CA GLU A 96 -31.48 4.18 9.86
C GLU A 96 -30.49 5.36 9.73
N ALA A 97 -29.76 5.67 10.81
CA ALA A 97 -28.80 6.78 10.81
C ALA A 97 -27.58 6.53 9.92
N ILE A 98 -27.04 5.30 9.90
CA ILE A 98 -25.84 4.97 9.11
C ILE A 98 -26.17 4.51 7.68
N GLY A 99 -27.39 4.06 7.42
CA GLY A 99 -27.77 3.39 6.18
C GLY A 99 -27.48 1.90 6.24
N LYS A 100 -28.46 1.08 5.83
CA LYS A 100 -28.36 -0.39 5.88
C LYS A 100 -27.17 -0.93 5.08
N GLU A 101 -26.82 -0.27 3.99
CA GLU A 101 -25.68 -0.57 3.13
C GLU A 101 -24.32 -0.37 3.80
N LYS A 102 -24.25 0.39 4.90
CA LYS A 102 -23.01 0.63 5.66
C LYS A 102 -22.89 -0.22 6.92
N LEU A 103 -23.81 -1.17 7.12
CA LEU A 103 -23.88 -1.95 8.34
C LEU A 103 -22.62 -2.80 8.56
N GLU A 104 -22.15 -3.52 7.53
CA GLU A 104 -20.94 -4.35 7.66
C GLU A 104 -19.67 -3.48 7.82
N LEU A 105 -19.62 -2.32 7.14
CA LEU A 105 -18.56 -1.32 7.37
C LEU A 105 -18.53 -0.85 8.83
N TYR A 106 -19.70 -0.52 9.41
CA TYR A 106 -19.81 -0.16 10.82
C TYR A 106 -19.31 -1.26 11.74
N LYS A 107 -19.71 -2.52 11.49
CA LYS A 107 -19.25 -3.67 12.28
C LYS A 107 -17.73 -3.84 12.19
N MET A 108 -17.19 -3.79 10.97
CA MET A 108 -15.78 -3.99 10.68
C MET A 108 -14.90 -3.01 11.46
N ILE A 109 -15.15 -1.70 11.32
CA ILE A 109 -14.27 -0.69 11.94
C ILE A 109 -14.42 -0.58 13.47
N ASN A 110 -15.51 -1.15 14.03
CA ASN A 110 -15.77 -1.22 15.47
C ASN A 110 -15.48 -2.61 16.07
N GLY A 111 -14.80 -3.48 15.32
CA GLY A 111 -14.35 -4.79 15.76
C GLY A 111 -15.45 -5.78 16.13
N LYS A 112 -16.64 -5.60 15.54
CA LYS A 112 -17.73 -6.58 15.60
C LYS A 112 -17.55 -7.60 14.47
N PRO A 113 -18.02 -8.86 14.64
CA PRO A 113 -18.06 -9.81 13.55
C PRO A 113 -18.81 -9.23 12.35
N TYR A 114 -18.17 -9.22 11.17
CA TYR A 114 -18.71 -8.66 9.94
C TYR A 114 -18.57 -9.65 8.78
N ASN A 115 -19.46 -9.53 7.81
CA ASN A 115 -19.37 -10.28 6.55
C ASN A 115 -18.43 -9.54 5.59
N ALA A 116 -17.26 -10.12 5.31
CA ALA A 116 -16.29 -9.54 4.39
C ALA A 116 -16.77 -9.54 2.92
N ASP A 117 -17.71 -10.43 2.56
CA ASP A 117 -18.31 -10.49 1.21
C ASP A 117 -19.38 -9.42 0.97
N ASP A 118 -19.58 -8.49 1.91
CA ASP A 118 -20.52 -7.37 1.74
C ASP A 118 -20.19 -6.54 0.48
N PRO A 119 -21.19 -6.19 -0.35
CA PRO A 119 -20.95 -5.47 -1.60
C PRO A 119 -20.23 -4.12 -1.43
N LEU A 120 -20.48 -3.37 -0.34
CA LEU A 120 -19.80 -2.11 -0.10
C LEU A 120 -18.33 -2.34 0.25
N LEU A 121 -18.05 -3.33 1.11
CA LEU A 121 -16.68 -3.70 1.48
C LEU A 121 -15.89 -4.20 0.27
N GLN A 122 -16.49 -5.05 -0.57
CA GLN A 122 -15.87 -5.53 -1.81
C GLN A 122 -15.59 -4.41 -2.81
N GLU A 123 -16.49 -3.41 -2.92
CA GLU A 123 -16.26 -2.22 -3.75
C GLU A 123 -15.07 -1.39 -3.22
N MET A 124 -15.00 -1.16 -1.89
CA MET A 124 -13.92 -0.43 -1.24
C MET A 124 -12.56 -1.10 -1.43
N LEU A 125 -12.51 -2.43 -1.26
CA LEU A 125 -11.34 -3.28 -1.42
C LEU A 125 -10.86 -3.28 -2.87
N THR A 126 -11.79 -3.42 -3.84
CA THR A 126 -11.47 -3.34 -5.27
C THR A 126 -10.84 -1.99 -5.63
N ASP A 127 -11.43 -0.89 -5.19
CA ASP A 127 -10.89 0.45 -5.46
C ASP A 127 -9.50 0.64 -4.84
N ALA A 128 -9.21 0.01 -3.70
CA ALA A 128 -7.93 0.12 -3.01
C ALA A 128 -6.85 -0.71 -3.73
N HIS A 129 -7.20 -1.93 -4.11
CA HIS A 129 -6.35 -2.85 -4.87
C HIS A 129 -6.00 -2.27 -6.25
N GLU A 130 -6.93 -1.61 -6.93
CA GLU A 130 -6.65 -0.91 -8.19
C GLU A 130 -5.56 0.16 -8.02
N LEU A 131 -5.65 0.99 -6.97
CA LEU A 131 -4.64 2.01 -6.70
C LEU A 131 -3.31 1.41 -6.22
N CYS A 132 -3.37 0.39 -5.38
CA CYS A 132 -2.20 -0.35 -4.90
C CYS A 132 -1.44 -1.00 -6.07
N TYR A 133 -2.15 -1.57 -7.03
CA TYR A 133 -1.58 -2.12 -8.27
C TYR A 133 -0.83 -1.05 -9.07
N GLU A 134 -1.42 0.12 -9.28
CA GLU A 134 -0.74 1.21 -10.00
C GLU A 134 0.43 1.79 -9.20
N TYR A 135 0.34 1.84 -7.87
CA TYR A 135 1.44 2.25 -7.00
C TYR A 135 2.67 1.35 -7.22
N ASN A 136 2.44 0.03 -7.24
CA ASN A 136 3.49 -0.96 -7.30
C ASN A 136 4.21 -1.02 -8.66
N ARG A 137 3.62 -0.46 -9.71
CA ARG A 137 4.20 -0.41 -11.07
C ARG A 137 5.02 0.84 -11.35
N LEU A 138 4.84 1.88 -10.55
CA LEU A 138 5.60 3.11 -10.69
C LEU A 138 6.97 2.94 -10.07
N TRP A 139 8.03 3.42 -10.74
CA TRP A 139 9.40 3.36 -10.24
C TRP A 139 9.83 4.66 -9.53
N ASN A 140 9.18 5.79 -9.83
CA ASN A 140 9.57 7.10 -9.34
C ASN A 140 8.72 7.55 -8.13
N ARG A 141 9.38 8.20 -7.17
CA ARG A 141 8.74 8.70 -5.94
C ARG A 141 7.64 9.71 -6.21
N ASN A 142 7.85 10.63 -7.14
CA ASN A 142 6.93 11.75 -7.37
C ASN A 142 5.57 11.28 -7.90
N SER A 143 5.55 10.33 -8.84
CA SER A 143 4.27 9.81 -9.37
C SER A 143 3.54 8.92 -8.37
N ARG A 144 4.28 8.20 -7.50
CA ARG A 144 3.71 7.42 -6.39
C ARG A 144 2.97 8.29 -5.37
N LYS A 145 3.45 9.52 -5.10
CA LYS A 145 2.84 10.42 -4.11
C LYS A 145 1.36 10.68 -4.38
N VAL A 146 0.99 10.93 -5.64
CA VAL A 146 -0.40 11.24 -6.03
C VAL A 146 -1.34 10.07 -5.74
N ILE A 147 -0.85 8.84 -5.84
CA ILE A 147 -1.66 7.65 -5.51
C ILE A 147 -1.90 7.55 -4.01
N LEU A 148 -0.90 7.91 -3.18
CA LEU A 148 -1.06 7.89 -1.72
C LEU A 148 -2.17 8.82 -1.23
N GLU A 149 -2.42 9.94 -1.92
CA GLU A 149 -3.52 10.87 -1.61
C GLU A 149 -4.91 10.23 -1.73
N GLY A 150 -5.08 9.22 -2.59
CA GLY A 150 -6.33 8.46 -2.70
C GLY A 150 -6.30 7.11 -1.99
N LEU A 151 -5.11 6.57 -1.73
CA LEU A 151 -4.95 5.25 -1.10
C LEU A 151 -5.00 5.34 0.42
N LEU A 152 -4.25 6.25 1.05
CA LEU A 152 -4.13 6.35 2.50
C LEU A 152 -5.18 7.28 3.11
N GLY A 153 -5.63 6.97 4.32
CA GLY A 153 -6.60 7.80 5.05
C GLY A 153 -6.03 9.15 5.48
N LYS A 154 -4.81 9.17 6.02
CA LYS A 154 -4.15 10.40 6.47
C LYS A 154 -2.63 10.28 6.42
N PHE A 155 -1.98 11.34 5.95
CA PHE A 155 -0.54 11.52 6.08
C PHE A 155 -0.16 13.00 6.00
N SER A 156 1.07 13.33 6.39
CA SER A 156 1.60 14.69 6.31
C SER A 156 1.85 15.12 4.85
N GLN A 157 1.14 16.15 4.39
CA GLN A 157 1.33 16.67 3.02
C GLN A 157 2.68 17.36 2.81
N SER A 158 3.21 18.01 3.85
CA SER A 158 4.51 18.67 3.83
C SER A 158 5.67 17.69 3.94
N ASN A 159 5.42 16.49 4.48
CA ASN A 159 6.42 15.44 4.62
C ASN A 159 5.78 14.07 4.35
N PRO A 160 5.51 13.76 3.07
CA PRO A 160 4.78 12.55 2.70
C PRO A 160 5.60 11.30 3.01
N PRO A 161 4.94 10.19 3.33
CA PRO A 161 5.61 8.95 3.65
C PRO A 161 6.41 8.44 2.46
N TYR A 162 7.50 7.73 2.76
CA TYR A 162 8.27 7.01 1.76
C TYR A 162 7.99 5.52 1.88
N VAL A 163 7.29 4.97 0.89
CA VAL A 163 6.91 3.57 0.86
C VAL A 163 7.53 2.92 -0.37
N GLU A 164 8.34 1.90 -0.12
CA GLU A 164 8.92 1.10 -1.19
C GLU A 164 7.89 0.14 -1.77
N ALA A 165 7.85 0.05 -3.10
CA ALA A 165 7.01 -0.93 -3.77
C ALA A 165 7.73 -2.28 -3.88
N PRO A 166 7.03 -3.42 -3.73
CA PRO A 166 5.58 -3.48 -3.58
C PRO A 166 5.13 -3.23 -2.14
N VAL A 167 3.96 -2.61 -1.99
CA VAL A 167 3.18 -2.55 -0.75
C VAL A 167 1.81 -3.17 -1.00
N TYR A 168 1.20 -3.76 0.02
CA TYR A 168 -0.13 -4.36 -0.06
C TYR A 168 -1.02 -3.83 1.07
N VAL A 169 -2.27 -3.50 0.75
CA VAL A 169 -3.28 -3.00 1.69
C VAL A 169 -4.64 -3.60 1.33
N ASP A 170 -5.56 -3.71 2.30
CA ASP A 170 -6.95 -4.12 2.02
C ASP A 170 -7.76 -2.93 1.51
N TYR A 171 -7.82 -1.87 2.33
CA TYR A 171 -8.62 -0.68 2.08
C TYR A 171 -7.77 0.57 1.92
N GLY A 172 -6.59 0.65 2.53
CA GLY A 172 -5.73 1.84 2.60
C GLY A 172 -6.29 3.03 3.41
N LEU A 173 -7.59 3.31 3.32
CA LEU A 173 -8.24 4.46 3.98
C LEU A 173 -8.23 4.38 5.51
N ASN A 174 -8.01 3.19 6.07
CA ASN A 174 -7.92 3.03 7.52
C ASN A 174 -6.47 3.18 8.02
N ILE A 175 -5.51 3.47 7.13
CA ILE A 175 -4.12 3.72 7.47
C ILE A 175 -3.89 5.21 7.66
N GLU A 176 -3.38 5.58 8.83
CA GLU A 176 -2.88 6.92 9.12
C GLU A 176 -1.43 6.87 9.53
N VAL A 177 -0.61 7.73 8.93
CA VAL A 177 0.82 7.82 9.22
C VAL A 177 1.23 9.24 9.58
N GLY A 178 2.14 9.35 10.54
CA GLY A 178 2.79 10.59 10.94
C GLY A 178 3.81 11.08 9.91
N LYS A 179 4.67 12.00 10.37
CA LYS A 179 5.79 12.57 9.61
C LYS A 179 6.96 11.58 9.57
N ASN A 180 7.81 11.71 8.55
CA ASN A 180 9.04 10.89 8.41
C ASN A 180 8.79 9.37 8.43
N PHE A 181 7.59 8.91 8.03
CA PHE A 181 7.31 7.49 7.94
C PHE A 181 8.05 6.86 6.75
N TYR A 182 8.75 5.77 7.02
CA TYR A 182 9.43 4.96 6.03
C TYR A 182 8.93 3.51 6.11
N ALA A 183 8.53 2.95 4.97
CA ALA A 183 8.24 1.52 4.83
C ALA A 183 9.06 0.94 3.70
N ASN A 184 9.81 -0.13 4.00
CA ASN A 184 10.66 -0.81 3.05
C ASN A 184 9.87 -1.86 2.23
N PHE A 185 10.55 -2.51 1.29
CA PHE A 185 9.96 -3.43 0.30
C PHE A 185 9.06 -4.50 0.92
N GLY A 186 7.93 -4.78 0.29
CA GLY A 186 7.10 -5.95 0.58
C GLY A 186 6.24 -5.83 1.84
N CYS A 187 6.04 -4.62 2.38
CA CYS A 187 5.16 -4.45 3.54
C CYS A 187 3.70 -4.80 3.20
N VAL A 188 3.02 -5.46 4.14
CA VAL A 188 1.59 -5.82 4.05
C VAL A 188 0.84 -5.16 5.21
N LEU A 189 -0.14 -4.32 4.92
CA LEU A 189 -0.89 -3.54 5.90
C LEU A 189 -2.38 -3.85 5.74
N LEU A 190 -2.85 -4.91 6.40
CA LEU A 190 -4.25 -5.35 6.33
C LEU A 190 -5.10 -4.48 7.25
N ASP A 191 -5.74 -3.46 6.69
CA ASP A 191 -6.39 -2.35 7.40
C ASP A 191 -7.92 -2.45 7.44
N CYS A 192 -8.48 -3.65 7.71
CA CYS A 192 -9.91 -3.80 8.06
C CYS A 192 -10.32 -2.92 9.26
N ALA A 193 -9.43 -2.72 10.23
CA ALA A 193 -9.56 -1.68 11.26
C ALA A 193 -8.40 -0.68 11.15
N LYS A 194 -8.44 0.35 12.01
CA LYS A 194 -7.45 1.43 12.02
C LYS A 194 -6.03 0.89 12.17
N ILE A 195 -5.13 1.31 11.29
CA ILE A 195 -3.68 1.25 11.51
C ILE A 195 -3.23 2.69 11.75
N HIS A 196 -2.88 3.01 12.98
CA HIS A 196 -2.33 4.31 13.33
C HIS A 196 -0.82 4.19 13.54
N ILE A 197 -0.04 5.01 12.84
CA ILE A 197 1.42 5.05 12.93
C ILE A 197 1.86 6.47 13.27
N GLY A 198 2.66 6.62 14.32
CA GLY A 198 3.21 7.89 14.77
C GLY A 198 4.26 8.50 13.84
N ASP A 199 4.98 9.48 14.38
CA ASP A 199 6.07 10.18 13.70
C ASP A 199 7.38 9.37 13.77
N ASN A 200 8.23 9.51 12.75
CA ASN A 200 9.58 8.92 12.66
C ASN A 200 9.61 7.38 12.73
N VAL A 201 8.54 6.72 12.30
CA VAL A 201 8.48 5.25 12.30
C VAL A 201 9.14 4.66 11.06
N MET A 202 9.90 3.59 11.26
CA MET A 202 10.55 2.82 10.19
C MET A 202 10.07 1.37 10.19
N LEU A 203 9.52 0.92 9.07
CA LEU A 203 9.25 -0.49 8.79
C LEU A 203 10.35 -1.03 7.87
N ALA A 204 11.05 -2.07 8.31
CA ALA A 204 12.01 -2.80 7.49
C ALA A 204 11.28 -3.71 6.46
N PRO A 205 12.01 -4.44 5.58
CA PRO A 205 11.38 -5.22 4.53
C PRO A 205 10.42 -6.29 5.07
N ASN A 206 9.33 -6.54 4.36
CA ASN A 206 8.35 -7.59 4.65
C ASN A 206 7.74 -7.50 6.07
N VAL A 207 7.61 -6.29 6.61
CA VAL A 207 6.82 -6.08 7.84
C VAL A 207 5.35 -6.22 7.52
N GLN A 208 4.62 -6.88 8.41
CA GLN A 208 3.22 -7.25 8.22
C GLN A 208 2.40 -6.76 9.41
N LEU A 209 1.45 -5.87 9.16
CA LEU A 209 0.51 -5.34 10.16
C LEU A 209 -0.88 -5.89 9.86
N TYR A 210 -1.41 -6.70 10.77
CA TYR A 210 -2.70 -7.36 10.57
C TYR A 210 -3.72 -6.85 11.57
N THR A 211 -4.70 -6.08 11.09
CA THR A 211 -5.86 -5.75 11.92
C THR A 211 -6.94 -6.82 11.86
N ALA A 212 -7.02 -7.57 10.76
CA ALA A 212 -8.00 -8.61 10.55
C ALA A 212 -7.64 -9.93 11.25
N GLY A 213 -8.67 -10.67 11.65
CA GLY A 213 -8.58 -12.03 12.14
C GLY A 213 -9.90 -12.77 11.91
N HIS A 214 -9.86 -14.08 12.15
CA HIS A 214 -11.04 -14.93 12.03
C HIS A 214 -11.38 -15.56 13.38
N PRO A 215 -12.68 -15.79 13.68
CA PRO A 215 -13.08 -16.60 14.81
C PRO A 215 -12.36 -17.96 14.85
N THR A 216 -12.11 -18.47 16.05
CA THR A 216 -11.47 -19.79 16.21
C THR A 216 -12.42 -20.92 15.85
N ASP A 217 -13.73 -20.72 16.03
CA ASP A 217 -14.75 -21.66 15.60
C ASP A 217 -14.75 -21.83 14.07
N TYR A 218 -14.71 -23.08 13.62
CA TYR A 218 -14.53 -23.39 12.21
C TYR A 218 -15.79 -23.19 11.36
N VAL A 219 -16.97 -23.12 12.00
CA VAL A 219 -18.24 -22.85 11.32
C VAL A 219 -18.39 -21.34 11.17
N GLU A 220 -18.16 -20.58 12.25
CA GLU A 220 -18.27 -19.13 12.26
C GLU A 220 -17.28 -18.47 11.29
N ARG A 221 -16.02 -18.91 11.28
CA ARG A 221 -14.96 -18.34 10.41
C ARG A 221 -15.14 -18.55 8.92
N ARG A 222 -16.18 -19.28 8.49
CA ARG A 222 -16.56 -19.41 7.07
C ARG A 222 -17.35 -18.22 6.57
N SER A 223 -17.94 -17.44 7.49
CA SER A 223 -18.90 -16.39 7.16
C SER A 223 -18.55 -15.01 7.69
N VAL A 224 -17.67 -14.93 8.69
CA VAL A 224 -17.32 -13.65 9.30
C VAL A 224 -15.83 -13.52 9.63
N GLU A 225 -15.40 -12.27 9.66
CA GLU A 225 -14.13 -11.80 10.15
C GLU A 225 -14.35 -10.88 11.37
N PHE A 226 -13.27 -10.58 12.08
CA PHE A 226 -13.22 -9.45 13.00
C PHE A 226 -11.98 -8.62 12.70
N ALA A 227 -12.00 -7.35 13.10
CA ALA A 227 -10.84 -6.48 12.97
C ALA A 227 -10.57 -5.73 14.28
N GLN A 228 -9.31 -5.58 14.66
CA GLN A 228 -8.91 -4.80 15.83
C GLN A 228 -7.77 -3.86 15.46
N PRO A 229 -7.84 -2.59 15.90
CA PRO A 229 -6.91 -1.56 15.47
C PRO A 229 -5.48 -1.85 15.95
N ILE A 230 -4.49 -1.45 15.15
CA ILE A 230 -3.08 -1.43 15.52
C ILE A 230 -2.65 0.01 15.76
N THR A 231 -1.93 0.25 16.85
CA THR A 231 -1.34 1.56 17.17
C THR A 231 0.18 1.42 17.28
N ILE A 232 0.93 2.19 16.51
CA ILE A 232 2.38 2.29 16.59
C ILE A 232 2.73 3.70 17.04
N GLY A 233 3.44 3.80 18.16
CA GLY A 233 3.95 5.05 18.72
C GLY A 233 5.01 5.73 17.85
N ASN A 234 5.59 6.80 18.38
CA ASN A 234 6.62 7.58 17.70
C ASN A 234 7.99 6.92 17.82
N ASP A 235 8.87 7.18 16.86
CA ASP A 235 10.28 6.72 16.87
C ASP A 235 10.43 5.19 16.98
N VAL A 236 9.43 4.44 16.52
CA VAL A 236 9.45 2.97 16.52
C VAL A 236 10.19 2.44 15.29
N TRP A 237 11.02 1.42 15.50
CA TRP A 237 11.62 0.65 14.41
C TRP A 237 11.15 -0.80 14.44
N ILE A 238 10.52 -1.25 13.36
CA ILE A 238 10.07 -2.64 13.20
C ILE A 238 10.98 -3.36 12.21
N GLY A 239 11.73 -4.33 12.72
CA GLY A 239 12.69 -5.14 11.97
C GLY A 239 12.03 -6.06 10.93
N GLY A 240 12.80 -6.47 9.93
CA GLY A 240 12.26 -7.10 8.72
C GLY A 240 11.59 -8.45 9.00
N GLY A 241 10.54 -8.76 8.25
CA GLY A 241 9.78 -10.00 8.41
C GLY A 241 8.95 -10.08 9.70
N SER A 242 8.87 -9.00 10.49
CA SER A 242 8.07 -9.00 11.71
C SER A 242 6.57 -8.93 11.40
N ILE A 243 5.78 -9.55 12.26
CA ILE A 243 4.32 -9.62 12.17
C ILE A 243 3.72 -8.97 13.43
N VAL A 244 2.80 -8.03 13.26
CA VAL A 244 2.03 -7.41 14.34
C VAL A 244 0.57 -7.86 14.22
N LEU A 245 0.06 -8.50 15.27
CA LEU A 245 -1.28 -9.09 15.31
C LEU A 245 -2.39 -8.07 15.65
N PRO A 246 -3.66 -8.44 15.44
CA PRO A 246 -4.80 -7.56 15.72
C PRO A 246 -4.81 -7.00 17.14
N GLY A 247 -5.16 -5.72 17.27
CA GLY A 247 -5.37 -5.08 18.57
C GLY A 247 -4.09 -4.65 19.30
N VAL A 248 -2.92 -4.83 18.70
CA VAL A 248 -1.64 -4.53 19.33
C VAL A 248 -1.32 -3.03 19.28
N SER A 249 -0.95 -2.49 20.44
CA SER A 249 -0.32 -1.18 20.60
C SER A 249 1.18 -1.32 20.92
N ILE A 250 2.04 -0.67 20.14
CA ILE A 250 3.49 -0.59 20.35
C ILE A 250 3.83 0.81 20.84
N GLY A 251 4.40 0.92 22.04
CA GLY A 251 4.80 2.19 22.64
C GLY A 251 5.99 2.84 21.94
N ASP A 252 6.17 4.14 22.20
CA ASP A 252 7.21 4.97 21.58
C ASP A 252 8.62 4.41 21.77
N ARG A 253 9.52 4.73 20.82
CA ARG A 253 10.95 4.40 20.85
C ARG A 253 11.24 2.89 20.91
N THR A 254 10.23 2.04 20.74
CA THR A 254 10.38 0.60 20.77
C THR A 254 11.09 0.08 19.52
N ILE A 255 11.95 -0.93 19.71
CA ILE A 255 12.56 -1.69 18.62
C ILE A 255 11.98 -3.10 18.61
N VAL A 256 11.42 -3.51 17.48
CA VAL A 256 11.01 -4.89 17.23
C VAL A 256 12.10 -5.56 16.40
N ALA A 257 12.76 -6.58 16.96
CA ALA A 257 13.77 -7.32 16.24
C ALA A 257 13.17 -8.06 15.03
N ALA A 258 13.97 -8.28 13.99
CA ALA A 258 13.55 -8.98 12.78
C ALA A 258 12.93 -10.36 13.07
N GLY A 259 11.92 -10.73 12.29
CA GLY A 259 11.22 -12.02 12.39
C GLY A 259 10.35 -12.19 13.64
N SER A 260 10.07 -11.12 14.39
CA SER A 260 9.26 -11.21 15.61
C SER A 260 7.77 -11.31 15.32
N VAL A 261 7.02 -12.03 16.17
CA VAL A 261 5.55 -12.05 16.13
C VAL A 261 5.01 -11.37 17.37
N VAL A 262 4.51 -10.15 17.20
CA VAL A 262 4.01 -9.29 18.27
C VAL A 262 2.54 -9.60 18.53
N THR A 263 2.26 -10.25 19.66
CA THR A 263 0.92 -10.77 20.00
C THR A 263 0.25 -10.01 21.16
N LYS A 264 0.93 -9.03 21.76
CA LYS A 264 0.46 -8.28 22.94
C LYS A 264 0.98 -6.85 22.87
N ASN A 265 0.31 -5.95 23.59
CA ASN A 265 0.75 -4.56 23.73
C ASN A 265 2.15 -4.49 24.33
N ILE A 266 2.94 -3.55 23.81
CA ILE A 266 4.34 -3.37 24.13
C ILE A 266 4.51 -1.96 24.73
N PRO A 267 5.15 -1.82 25.90
CA PRO A 267 5.42 -0.50 26.47
C PRO A 267 6.44 0.26 25.61
N SER A 268 6.61 1.55 25.89
CA SER A 268 7.68 2.36 25.28
C SER A 268 9.06 1.92 25.78
N ASP A 269 10.12 2.36 25.07
CA ASP A 269 11.52 2.25 25.51
C ASP A 269 12.02 0.82 25.72
N VAL A 270 11.57 -0.13 24.89
CA VAL A 270 12.02 -1.52 24.96
C VAL A 270 12.50 -2.04 23.61
N ILE A 271 13.31 -3.09 23.68
CA ILE A 271 13.60 -3.95 22.54
C ILE A 271 12.88 -5.27 22.79
N ILE A 272 12.14 -5.72 21.78
CA ILE A 272 11.45 -7.01 21.81
C ILE A 272 11.96 -7.93 20.71
N ALA A 273 11.94 -9.24 20.96
CA ALA A 273 12.30 -10.25 19.98
C ALA A 273 11.53 -11.56 20.20
N GLY A 274 11.42 -12.38 19.15
CA GLY A 274 10.98 -13.78 19.22
C GLY A 274 9.53 -14.05 18.79
N ILE A 275 9.12 -15.32 18.93
CA ILE A 275 7.81 -15.84 18.56
C ILE A 275 7.25 -16.67 19.73
N PRO A 276 6.29 -16.12 20.51
CA PRO A 276 5.82 -14.74 20.51
C PRO A 276 6.87 -13.76 21.05
N ALA A 277 6.84 -12.51 20.59
CA ALA A 277 7.80 -11.48 20.97
C ALA A 277 7.76 -11.19 22.47
N LYS A 278 8.94 -11.06 23.09
CA LYS A 278 9.15 -10.71 24.50
C LYS A 278 10.13 -9.56 24.60
N ILE A 279 9.99 -8.76 25.66
CA ILE A 279 11.00 -7.76 26.02
C ILE A 279 12.31 -8.50 26.31
N VAL A 280 13.35 -8.13 25.56
CA VAL A 280 14.71 -8.63 25.76
C VAL A 280 15.60 -7.59 26.42
N ARG A 281 15.25 -6.30 26.32
CA ARG A 281 16.03 -5.19 26.89
C ARG A 281 15.19 -3.92 27.03
N PHE A 282 15.51 -3.10 28.04
CA PHE A 282 15.05 -1.72 28.14
C PHE A 282 16.08 -0.77 27.52
N ILE A 283 15.61 0.22 26.76
CA ILE A 283 16.45 1.23 26.12
C ILE A 283 16.86 2.26 27.18
N GLY A 284 18.15 2.58 27.26
CA GLY A 284 18.71 3.51 28.25
C GLY A 284 19.34 2.83 29.47
N GLU A 285 19.15 1.52 29.67
CA GLU A 285 19.94 0.77 30.64
C GLU A 285 21.35 0.52 30.09
N ARG A 286 22.37 0.84 30.90
CA ARG A 286 23.78 0.66 30.54
C ARG A 286 24.08 -0.84 30.49
N GLN A 287 24.55 -1.31 29.34
CA GLN A 287 25.01 -2.68 29.15
C GLN A 287 26.33 -2.87 29.91
N ILE A 288 26.37 -3.81 30.85
CA ILE A 288 27.63 -4.44 31.24
C ILE A 288 27.79 -5.57 30.22
N ASP A 289 28.62 -5.32 29.22
CA ASP A 289 28.93 -6.32 28.21
C ASP A 289 29.64 -7.50 28.89
N ASN A 290 28.93 -8.60 29.10
CA ASN A 290 29.61 -9.88 29.22
C ASN A 290 29.92 -10.34 27.78
N PRO A 291 31.19 -10.60 27.44
CA PRO A 291 31.53 -11.13 26.13
C PRO A 291 30.76 -12.43 25.91
N VAL A 292 30.13 -12.50 24.74
CA VAL A 292 29.35 -13.63 24.23
C VAL A 292 30.19 -14.91 24.30
N GLU A 293 29.66 -15.96 24.94
CA GLU A 293 30.09 -17.36 24.80
C GLU A 293 29.51 -17.98 23.52
#